data_AF-A0A1B6E0U9-F1
#
_entry.id   AF-A0A1B6E0U9-F1
#
_cell.length_a   1.000
_cell.length_b   1.000
_cell.length_c   1.000
_cell.angle_alpha   90.00
_cell.angle_beta   90.00
_cell.angle_gamma   90.00
#
_symmetry.space_group_name_H-M   'P 1'
#
loop_
_entity.id
_entity.type
_entity.pdbx_description
1 polymer ?
#
loop_
_entity_poly.entity_id
_entity_poly.type
_entity_poly.pdbx_seq_one_letter_code
_entity_poly.pdbx_strand_id
1 'polypeptide(L)'
;MSRFMKKSEKHNKTKVGIQSNNEAFREWMEKKQDVIKKKQEEKEFKMKLMDLDLEKQRIKQEAAELNFSIWLKKKEYLKKAEKQKKQKELEILEKAKQEKIKKSEETVAKWMKESKYKPKSVRSNMGLASLNDYAISFTNPKPWIDLIEN
;
A
#
# COMPACT_ATOMS: atom_id res chain seq x y z
N MET A 1 97.44 33.51 -31.98
CA MET A 1 96.33 32.53 -32.07
C MET A 1 94.99 32.97 -31.40
N SER A 2 94.56 34.25 -31.33
CA SER A 2 93.49 34.56 -30.32
C SER A 2 92.42 35.65 -30.60
N ARG A 3 91.91 35.79 -31.84
CA ARG A 3 90.66 36.57 -32.08
C ARG A 3 89.61 35.83 -32.91
N PHE A 4 90.03 35.02 -33.89
CA PHE A 4 89.11 34.21 -34.69
C PHE A 4 88.44 33.09 -33.89
N MET A 5 89.19 32.38 -33.04
CA MET A 5 88.65 31.34 -32.13
C MET A 5 87.60 31.91 -31.15
N LYS A 6 87.79 33.13 -30.63
CA LYS A 6 86.84 33.76 -29.69
C LYS A 6 85.51 34.17 -30.35
N LYS A 7 85.50 34.47 -31.66
CA LYS A 7 84.27 34.80 -32.40
C LYS A 7 83.46 33.54 -32.75
N SER A 8 84.12 32.44 -33.14
CA SER A 8 83.45 31.17 -33.40
C SER A 8 82.87 30.55 -32.11
N GLU A 9 83.59 30.66 -30.99
CA GLU A 9 83.09 30.23 -29.67
C GLU A 9 81.85 31.01 -29.22
N LYS A 10 81.79 32.32 -29.45
CA LYS A 10 80.60 33.13 -29.13
C LYS A 10 79.41 32.74 -30.02
N HIS A 11 79.60 32.59 -31.33
CA HIS A 11 78.51 32.15 -32.23
C HIS A 11 78.00 30.75 -31.91
N ASN A 12 78.87 29.82 -31.51
CA ASN A 12 78.46 28.49 -31.08
C ASN A 12 77.72 28.52 -29.74
N LYS A 13 78.16 29.33 -28.76
CA LYS A 13 77.42 29.50 -27.49
C LYS A 13 76.03 30.09 -27.70
N THR A 14 75.86 31.07 -28.59
CA THR A 14 74.53 31.63 -28.91
C THR A 14 73.64 30.61 -29.62
N LYS A 15 74.18 29.80 -30.54
CA LYS A 15 73.42 28.73 -31.22
C LYS A 15 72.99 27.61 -30.25
N VAL A 16 73.87 27.19 -29.35
CA VAL A 16 73.56 26.18 -28.31
C VAL A 16 72.52 26.73 -27.33
N GLY A 17 72.61 28.01 -26.94
CA GLY A 17 71.59 28.67 -26.10
C GLY A 17 70.22 28.79 -26.77
N ILE A 18 70.18 29.08 -28.08
CA ILE A 18 68.92 29.12 -28.86
C ILE A 18 68.32 27.71 -29.01
N GLN A 19 69.13 26.68 -29.21
CA GLN A 19 68.68 25.28 -29.27
C GLN A 19 68.12 24.81 -27.92
N SER A 20 68.82 25.10 -26.82
CA SER A 20 68.36 24.78 -25.46
C SER A 20 67.03 25.49 -25.11
N ASN A 21 66.88 26.75 -25.50
CA ASN A 21 65.61 27.48 -25.32
C ASN A 21 64.46 26.87 -26.16
N ASN A 22 64.76 26.38 -27.36
CA ASN A 22 63.76 25.71 -28.21
C ASN A 22 63.36 24.34 -27.66
N GLU A 23 64.27 23.61 -27.03
CA GLU A 23 63.98 22.34 -26.34
C GLU A 23 63.12 22.58 -25.10
N ALA A 24 63.48 23.55 -24.25
CA ALA A 24 62.68 23.93 -23.08
C ALA A 24 61.26 24.39 -23.47
N PHE A 25 61.11 25.09 -24.61
CA PHE A 25 59.80 25.46 -25.13
C PHE A 25 58.97 24.26 -25.61
N ARG A 26 59.60 23.27 -26.28
CA ARG A 26 58.90 22.03 -26.67
C ARG A 26 58.47 21.23 -25.46
N GLU A 27 59.34 21.04 -24.48
CA GLU A 27 59.00 20.36 -23.22
C GLU A 27 57.85 21.07 -22.49
N TRP A 28 57.85 22.40 -22.48
CA TRP A 28 56.76 23.17 -21.90
C TRP A 28 55.43 22.98 -22.66
N MET A 29 55.47 22.98 -24.00
CA MET A 29 54.29 22.74 -24.84
C MET A 29 53.73 21.33 -24.65
N GLU A 30 54.57 20.30 -24.62
CA GLU A 30 54.17 18.92 -24.34
C GLU A 30 53.54 18.81 -22.96
N LYS A 31 54.17 19.39 -21.93
CA LYS A 31 53.61 19.42 -20.57
C LYS A 31 52.26 20.13 -20.51
N LYS A 32 52.05 21.19 -21.29
CA LYS A 32 50.75 21.88 -21.38
C LYS A 32 49.70 21.00 -22.06
N GLN A 33 50.05 20.30 -23.13
CA GLN A 33 49.14 19.37 -23.81
C GLN A 33 48.74 18.21 -22.90
N ASP A 34 49.66 17.64 -22.13
CA ASP A 34 49.36 16.56 -21.19
C ASP A 34 48.43 17.00 -20.06
N VAL A 35 48.60 18.23 -19.54
CA VAL A 35 47.69 18.81 -18.55
C VAL A 35 46.27 18.98 -19.13
N ILE A 36 46.16 19.38 -20.39
CA ILE A 36 44.87 19.53 -21.07
C ILE A 36 44.21 18.16 -21.27
N LYS A 37 44.96 17.16 -21.75
CA LYS A 37 44.48 15.78 -21.94
C LYS A 37 43.98 15.18 -20.63
N LYS A 38 44.77 15.25 -19.56
CA LYS A 38 44.36 14.76 -18.23
C LYS A 38 43.09 15.43 -17.72
N LYS A 39 42.95 16.74 -17.94
CA LYS A 39 41.73 17.48 -17.56
C LYS A 39 40.51 17.09 -18.39
N GLN A 40 40.70 16.72 -19.66
CA GLN A 40 39.63 16.19 -20.50
C GLN A 40 39.22 14.78 -20.07
N GLU A 41 40.18 13.89 -19.84
CA GLU A 41 39.95 12.52 -19.34
C GLU A 41 39.21 12.53 -17.99
N GLU A 42 39.61 13.41 -17.06
CA GLU A 42 38.93 13.54 -15.77
C GLU A 42 37.47 14.01 -15.92
N LYS A 43 37.21 14.93 -16.86
CA LYS A 43 35.84 15.38 -17.15
C LYS A 43 35.00 14.28 -17.77
N GLU A 44 35.55 13.55 -18.75
CA GLU A 44 34.87 12.43 -19.38
C GLU A 44 34.58 11.30 -18.39
N PHE A 45 35.52 11.02 -17.49
CA PHE A 45 35.33 10.04 -16.42
C PHE A 45 34.20 10.46 -15.46
N LYS A 46 34.18 11.73 -15.03
CA LYS A 46 33.09 12.25 -14.18
C LYS A 46 31.73 12.21 -14.88
N MET A 47 31.68 12.53 -16.18
CA MET A 47 30.45 12.48 -16.97
C MET A 47 29.94 11.04 -17.08
N LYS A 48 30.81 10.08 -17.42
CA LYS A 48 30.46 8.65 -17.46
C LYS A 48 29.98 8.13 -16.11
N LEU A 49 30.57 8.59 -15.01
CA LEU A 49 30.14 8.21 -13.67
C LEU A 49 28.74 8.76 -13.35
N MET A 50 28.48 10.03 -13.71
CA MET A 50 27.16 10.65 -13.56
C MET A 50 26.09 9.92 -14.38
N ASP A 51 26.39 9.56 -15.63
CA ASP A 51 25.47 8.81 -16.49
C ASP A 51 25.15 7.43 -15.91
N LEU A 52 26.16 6.74 -15.35
CA LEU A 52 25.96 5.44 -14.71
C LEU A 52 25.07 5.56 -13.46
N ASP A 53 25.24 6.61 -12.67
CA ASP A 53 24.41 6.83 -11.48
C ASP A 53 22.98 7.23 -11.83
N LEU A 54 22.78 8.02 -12.89
CA LEU A 54 21.45 8.32 -13.44
C LEU A 54 20.74 7.05 -13.90
N GLU A 55 21.44 6.17 -14.63
CA GLU A 55 20.84 4.91 -15.10
C GLU A 55 20.49 3.98 -13.93
N LYS A 56 21.36 3.88 -12.91
CA LYS A 56 21.04 3.14 -11.68
C LYS A 56 19.82 3.71 -10.95
N GLN A 57 19.68 5.04 -10.90
CA GLN A 57 18.51 5.68 -10.30
C GLN A 57 17.24 5.37 -11.09
N ARG A 58 17.31 5.42 -12.42
CA ARG A 58 16.19 5.07 -13.30
C ARG A 58 15.72 3.63 -13.10
N ILE A 59 16.64 2.67 -13.10
CA ILE A 59 16.34 1.25 -12.83
C ILE A 59 15.69 1.07 -11.46
N LYS A 60 16.19 1.77 -10.43
CA LYS A 60 15.59 1.72 -9.07
C LYS A 60 14.18 2.29 -9.04
N GLN A 61 13.92 3.38 -9.76
CA GLN A 61 12.59 3.98 -9.85
C GLN A 61 11.62 3.03 -10.57
N GLU A 62 11.99 2.50 -11.73
CA GLU A 62 11.19 1.55 -12.49
C GLU A 62 10.86 0.28 -11.66
N ALA A 63 11.85 -0.25 -10.92
CA ALA A 63 11.64 -1.38 -10.02
C ALA A 63 10.70 -1.04 -8.85
N ALA A 64 10.80 0.16 -8.28
CA ALA A 64 9.93 0.62 -7.21
C ALA A 64 8.48 0.77 -7.68
N GLU A 65 8.27 1.33 -8.87
CA GLU A 65 6.95 1.45 -9.50
C GLU A 65 6.31 0.09 -9.78
N LEU A 66 7.10 -0.85 -10.32
CA LEU A 66 6.64 -2.21 -10.56
C LEU A 66 6.21 -2.89 -9.24
N ASN A 67 7.05 -2.79 -8.21
CA ASN A 67 6.76 -3.36 -6.89
C ASN A 67 5.50 -2.75 -6.28
N PHE A 68 5.32 -1.43 -6.42
CA PHE A 68 4.13 -0.73 -5.95
C PHE A 68 2.86 -1.22 -6.68
N SER A 69 2.92 -1.38 -8.00
CA SER A 69 1.82 -1.91 -8.82
C SER A 69 1.45 -3.34 -8.41
N ILE A 70 2.43 -4.21 -8.18
CA ILE A 70 2.21 -5.58 -7.68
C ILE A 70 1.53 -5.55 -6.30
N TRP A 71 2.02 -4.69 -5.39
CA TRP A 71 1.45 -4.55 -4.07
C TRP A 71 -0.01 -4.08 -4.10
N LEU A 72 -0.33 -3.08 -4.93
CA LEU A 72 -1.71 -2.62 -5.12
C LEU A 72 -2.63 -3.75 -5.58
N LYS A 73 -2.23 -4.50 -6.61
CA LYS A 73 -3.01 -5.66 -7.11
C LYS A 73 -3.20 -6.72 -6.03
N LYS A 74 -2.15 -7.02 -5.25
CA LYS A 74 -2.23 -7.98 -4.13
C LYS A 74 -3.20 -7.48 -3.05
N LYS A 75 -3.15 -6.20 -2.71
CA LYS A 75 -4.05 -5.58 -1.73
C LYS A 75 -5.51 -5.64 -2.17
N GLU A 76 -5.79 -5.33 -3.43
CA GLU A 76 -7.14 -5.43 -3.99
C GLU A 76 -7.65 -6.88 -4.00
N TYR A 77 -6.80 -7.82 -4.38
CA TYR A 77 -7.13 -9.25 -4.36
C TYR A 77 -7.50 -9.69 -2.94
N LEU A 78 -6.68 -9.35 -1.94
CA LEU A 78 -6.95 -9.68 -0.54
C LEU A 78 -8.26 -9.06 -0.04
N LYS A 79 -8.53 -7.80 -0.39
CA LYS A 79 -9.79 -7.12 -0.03
C LYS A 79 -11.01 -7.82 -0.65
N LYS A 80 -10.91 -8.26 -1.91
CA LYS A 80 -11.97 -9.02 -2.59
C LYS A 80 -12.16 -10.39 -1.92
N ALA A 81 -11.08 -11.11 -1.62
CA ALA A 81 -11.13 -12.40 -0.95
C ALA A 81 -11.76 -12.30 0.45
N GLU A 82 -11.40 -11.27 1.23
CA GLU A 82 -11.99 -11.03 2.55
C GLU A 82 -13.49 -10.73 2.47
N LYS A 83 -13.91 -9.91 1.49
CA LYS A 83 -15.34 -9.62 1.26
C LYS A 83 -16.11 -10.89 0.91
N GLN A 84 -15.57 -11.73 0.02
CA GLN A 84 -16.19 -13.00 -0.34
C GLN A 84 -16.27 -13.96 0.85
N LYS A 85 -15.22 -14.01 1.70
CA LYS A 85 -15.23 -14.83 2.91
C LYS A 85 -16.34 -14.39 3.86
N LYS A 86 -16.46 -13.09 4.13
CA LYS A 86 -17.52 -12.51 4.97
C LYS A 86 -18.92 -12.80 4.41
N GLN A 87 -19.10 -12.72 3.09
CA GLN A 87 -20.37 -13.07 2.45
C GLN A 87 -20.73 -14.54 2.65
N LYS A 88 -19.77 -15.46 2.47
CA LYS A 88 -19.99 -16.89 2.70
C LYS A 88 -20.33 -17.19 4.16
N GLU A 89 -19.65 -16.55 5.11
CA GLU A 89 -19.93 -16.70 6.54
C GLU A 89 -21.35 -16.23 6.89
N LEU A 90 -21.79 -15.10 6.35
CA LEU A 90 -23.17 -14.61 6.51
C LEU A 90 -24.20 -15.57 5.90
N GLU A 91 -23.94 -16.08 4.70
CA GLU A 91 -24.83 -17.02 4.02
C GLU A 91 -24.99 -18.33 4.81
N ILE A 92 -23.89 -18.85 5.38
CA ILE A 92 -23.92 -20.04 6.25
C ILE A 92 -24.76 -19.77 7.50
N LEU A 93 -24.58 -18.60 8.13
CA LEU A 93 -25.33 -18.22 9.33
C LEU A 93 -26.82 -18.08 9.05
N GLU A 94 -27.18 -17.46 7.91
CA GLU A 94 -28.56 -17.29 7.48
C GLU A 94 -29.22 -18.63 7.16
N LYS A 95 -28.53 -19.54 6.46
CA LYS A 95 -28.99 -20.91 6.23
C LYS A 95 -29.26 -21.66 7.54
N ALA A 96 -28.33 -21.59 8.49
CA ALA A 96 -28.51 -22.21 9.81
C ALA A 96 -29.71 -21.61 10.58
N LYS A 97 -29.95 -20.31 10.47
CA LYS A 97 -31.12 -19.65 11.06
C LYS A 97 -32.42 -20.14 10.42
N GLN A 98 -32.48 -20.23 9.09
CA GLN A 98 -33.65 -20.73 8.37
C GLN A 98 -33.94 -22.19 8.73
N GLU A 99 -32.93 -23.05 8.84
CA GLU A 99 -33.11 -24.43 9.27
C GLU A 99 -33.66 -24.54 10.69
N LYS A 100 -33.19 -23.70 11.62
CA LYS A 100 -33.72 -23.65 12.99
C LYS A 100 -35.20 -23.24 13.00
N ILE A 101 -35.57 -22.24 12.21
CA ILE A 101 -36.97 -21.79 12.08
C ILE A 101 -37.84 -22.93 11.53
N LYS A 102 -37.42 -23.58 10.43
CA LYS A 102 -38.15 -24.72 9.85
C LYS A 102 -38.36 -25.86 10.86
N LYS A 103 -37.30 -26.26 11.57
CA LYS A 103 -37.41 -27.31 12.61
C LYS A 103 -38.36 -26.90 13.74
N SER A 104 -38.34 -25.62 14.13
CA SER A 104 -39.26 -25.08 15.13
C SER A 104 -40.71 -25.15 14.65
N GLU A 105 -40.99 -24.73 13.40
CA GLU A 105 -42.32 -24.78 12.80
C GLU A 105 -42.84 -26.22 12.69
N GLU A 106 -42.00 -27.16 12.25
CA GLU A 106 -42.34 -28.59 12.20
C GLU A 106 -42.67 -29.14 13.59
N THR A 107 -41.89 -28.77 14.60
CA THR A 107 -42.11 -29.21 15.99
C THR A 107 -43.42 -28.64 16.53
N VAL A 108 -43.68 -27.36 16.32
CA VAL A 108 -44.94 -26.71 16.73
C VAL A 108 -46.12 -27.35 15.99
N ALA A 109 -46.01 -27.59 14.69
CA ALA A 109 -47.06 -28.22 13.91
C ALA A 109 -47.38 -29.64 14.42
N LYS A 110 -46.35 -30.42 14.77
CA LYS A 110 -46.52 -31.74 15.38
C LYS A 110 -47.21 -31.64 16.74
N TRP A 111 -46.74 -30.74 17.61
CA TRP A 111 -47.35 -30.51 18.92
C TRP A 111 -48.82 -30.07 18.82
N MET A 112 -49.16 -29.18 17.88
CA MET A 112 -50.54 -28.73 17.64
C MET A 112 -51.46 -29.84 17.13
N LYS A 113 -50.93 -30.84 16.43
CA LYS A 113 -51.69 -32.04 16.01
C LYS A 113 -51.95 -32.99 17.16
N GLU A 114 -50.97 -33.17 18.04
CA GLU A 114 -51.02 -34.14 19.16
C GLU A 114 -51.68 -33.57 20.43
N SER A 115 -51.69 -32.24 20.59
CA SER A 115 -52.22 -31.60 21.79
C SER A 115 -53.76 -31.66 21.86
N LYS A 116 -54.28 -32.12 22.99
CA LYS A 116 -55.72 -32.05 23.34
C LYS A 116 -56.19 -30.63 23.61
N TYR A 117 -55.30 -29.73 24.02
CA TYR A 117 -55.59 -28.33 24.31
C TYR A 117 -54.93 -27.44 23.25
N LYS A 118 -55.74 -26.89 22.35
CA LYS A 118 -55.25 -25.98 21.31
C LYS A 118 -55.18 -24.56 21.89
N PRO A 119 -54.06 -23.84 21.73
CA PRO A 119 -53.98 -22.43 22.09
C PRO A 119 -55.07 -21.65 21.35
N LYS A 120 -55.75 -20.74 22.06
CA LYS A 120 -56.73 -19.85 21.46
C LYS A 120 -56.02 -19.02 20.37
N SER A 121 -56.67 -18.85 19.22
CA SER A 121 -56.11 -18.01 18.16
C SER A 121 -55.83 -16.63 18.72
N VAL A 122 -54.64 -16.11 18.43
CA VAL A 122 -54.33 -14.72 18.74
C VAL A 122 -55.31 -13.87 17.94
N ARG A 123 -56.15 -13.10 18.64
CA ARG A 123 -57.09 -12.18 17.97
C ARG A 123 -56.27 -11.26 17.08
N SER A 124 -56.64 -11.15 15.81
CA SER A 124 -56.06 -10.18 14.89
C SER A 124 -56.15 -8.80 15.53
N ASN A 125 -55.04 -8.05 15.53
CA ASN A 125 -55.02 -6.68 16.04
C ASN A 125 -55.94 -5.83 15.15
N MET A 126 -57.16 -5.56 15.61
CA MET A 126 -58.19 -4.76 14.95
C MET A 126 -57.98 -3.24 15.19
N GLY A 127 -56.75 -2.82 15.50
CA GLY A 127 -56.44 -1.42 15.84
C GLY A 127 -57.12 -0.97 17.13
N LEU A 128 -57.74 0.22 17.11
CA LEU A 128 -58.46 0.83 18.23
C LEU A 128 -59.59 -0.05 18.81
N ALA A 129 -60.22 -0.90 18.00
CA ALA A 129 -61.24 -1.82 18.48
C ALA A 129 -60.68 -2.87 19.48
N SER A 130 -59.39 -3.19 19.37
CA SER A 130 -58.70 -4.12 20.27
C SER A 130 -58.50 -3.55 21.68
N LEU A 131 -58.46 -2.22 21.85
CA LEU A 131 -58.30 -1.59 23.16
C LEU A 131 -59.55 -1.72 24.04
N ASN A 132 -60.73 -1.76 23.43
CA ASN A 132 -62.00 -1.82 24.16
C ASN A 132 -62.22 -3.18 24.85
N ASP A 133 -61.64 -4.26 24.33
CA ASP A 133 -61.74 -5.61 24.94
C ASP A 133 -60.91 -5.74 26.24
N TYR A 134 -59.86 -4.93 26.43
CA TYR A 134 -59.04 -4.95 27.66
C TYR A 134 -59.62 -4.10 28.80
N ALA A 135 -60.61 -3.25 28.52
CA ALA A 135 -61.22 -2.39 29.53
C ALA A 135 -62.18 -3.14 30.47
N ILE A 136 -62.66 -4.32 30.08
CA ILE A 136 -63.67 -5.08 30.85
C ILE A 136 -63.01 -5.96 31.93
N SER A 137 -61.75 -6.39 31.75
CA SER A 137 -61.05 -7.27 32.70
C SER A 137 -60.31 -6.55 33.83
N PHE A 138 -60.24 -5.21 33.81
CA PHE A 138 -59.73 -4.39 34.92
C PHE A 138 -60.86 -3.91 35.85
N THR A 139 -61.91 -4.70 36.00
CA THR A 139 -62.78 -4.56 37.18
C THR A 139 -61.96 -5.03 38.39
N ASN A 140 -61.59 -4.08 39.24
CA ASN A 140 -60.89 -4.31 40.50
C ASN A 140 -61.54 -5.53 41.21
N PRO A 141 -60.84 -6.65 41.42
CA PRO A 141 -61.44 -7.80 42.10
C PRO A 141 -61.92 -7.32 43.46
N LYS A 142 -63.19 -7.62 43.80
CA LYS A 142 -63.72 -7.32 45.14
C LYS A 142 -62.74 -7.88 46.17
N PRO A 143 -62.28 -7.08 47.15
CA PRO A 143 -61.44 -7.61 48.21
C PRO A 143 -62.17 -8.80 48.85
N TRP A 144 -61.41 -9.85 49.17
CA TRP A 144 -61.93 -10.97 49.95
C TRP A 144 -62.56 -10.41 51.23
N ILE A 145 -63.88 -10.56 51.35
CA ILE A 145 -64.57 -10.29 52.58
C ILE A 145 -64.27 -11.49 53.47
N ASP A 146 -63.40 -11.32 54.46
CA ASP A 146 -63.22 -12.32 55.50
C ASP A 146 -64.57 -12.49 56.21
N LEU A 147 -65.16 -13.67 56.06
CA LEU A 147 -66.26 -14.13 56.89
C LEU A 147 -65.70 -14.36 58.30
N ILE A 148 -65.64 -13.29 59.09
CA ILE A 148 -65.55 -13.42 60.54
C ILE A 148 -66.95 -13.85 60.99
N GLU A 149 -67.13 -15.16 61.16
CA GLU A 149 -68.25 -15.72 61.89
C GLU A 149 -68.19 -15.25 63.36
N ASN A 150 -69.38 -15.02 63.93
CA ASN A 150 -69.66 -14.38 65.22
C ASN A 150 -68.80 -14.82 66.42
#